data_AF-A0A1M5GIY0-F1
#
_entry.id   AF-A0A1M5GIY0-F1
#
_cell.length_a   1.000
_cell.length_b   1.000
_cell.length_c   1.000
_cell.angle_alpha   90.00
_cell.angle_beta   90.00
_cell.angle_gamma   90.00
#
_symmetry.space_group_name_H-M   'P 1'
#
loop_
_entity.id
_entity.type
_entity.pdbx_description
1 polymer ?
#
loop_
_entity_poly.entity_id
_entity_poly.type
_entity_poly.pdbx_seq_one_letter_code
_entity_poly.pdbx_strand_id
1 'polypeptide(L)'
;MKQWIIFLIITAISIGMLYGCGPSEEEQRRAEQARQDSLEQVRQQQLEQQRRDSIAKARADSLAAQKEEESEDQIDVTFDPDGAYAVQVEAWRSERKAESQVDKWVNRGFENAFVVKHGREETGDVWFRVRLGRLSSRQAAQELRQQLREQYDAPSWISTTSGG
;
A
#
# COMPACT_ATOMS: atom_id res chain seq x y z
N MET A 1 69.08 -8.69 -69.06
CA MET A 1 68.76 -9.06 -67.65
C MET A 1 68.41 -7.86 -66.76
N LYS A 2 69.17 -6.76 -66.75
CA LYS A 2 68.97 -5.63 -65.84
C LYS A 2 67.60 -4.91 -65.96
N GLN A 3 67.04 -4.80 -67.16
CA GLN A 3 65.71 -4.17 -67.37
C GLN A 3 64.53 -5.02 -66.89
N TRP A 4 64.64 -6.35 -66.95
CA TRP A 4 63.57 -7.26 -66.51
C TRP A 4 63.45 -7.30 -64.98
N ILE A 5 64.57 -7.15 -64.28
CA ILE A 5 64.61 -7.04 -62.82
C ILE A 5 63.91 -5.77 -62.35
N ILE A 6 64.12 -4.65 -63.06
CA ILE A 6 63.46 -3.37 -62.75
C ILE A 6 61.95 -3.48 -62.93
N PHE A 7 61.49 -4.12 -64.00
CA PHE A 7 60.05 -4.33 -64.24
C PHE A 7 59.39 -5.19 -63.16
N LEU A 8 60.06 -6.26 -62.71
CA LEU A 8 59.53 -7.12 -61.64
C LEU A 8 59.42 -6.40 -60.29
N ILE A 9 60.40 -5.56 -59.96
CA ILE A 9 60.37 -4.76 -58.72
C ILE A 9 59.22 -3.75 -58.76
N ILE A 10 59.04 -3.06 -59.89
CA ILE A 10 57.95 -2.08 -60.04
C ILE A 10 56.59 -2.78 -59.92
N THR A 11 56.42 -3.94 -60.56
CA THR A 11 55.15 -4.67 -60.53
C THR A 11 54.80 -5.16 -59.11
N ALA A 12 55.80 -5.63 -58.34
CA ALA A 12 55.61 -6.04 -56.95
C ALA A 12 55.22 -4.88 -56.03
N ILE A 13 55.80 -3.68 -56.23
CA ILE A 13 55.46 -2.47 -55.47
C ILE A 13 54.04 -2.00 -55.79
N SER A 14 53.64 -2.04 -57.07
CA SER A 14 52.28 -1.69 -57.51
C SER A 14 51.22 -2.60 -56.89
N ILE A 15 51.50 -3.90 -56.80
CA ILE A 15 50.59 -4.88 -56.20
C ILE A 15 50.50 -4.66 -54.67
N GLY A 16 51.61 -4.31 -54.00
CA GLY A 16 51.63 -4.03 -52.56
C GLY A 16 50.75 -2.84 -52.14
N MET A 17 50.60 -1.82 -53.00
CA MET A 17 49.75 -0.66 -52.72
C MET A 17 48.24 -0.94 -52.85
N LEU A 18 47.85 -2.00 -53.57
CA LEU A 18 46.43 -2.37 -53.75
C LEU A 18 45.86 -3.20 -52.60
N TYR A 19 46.72 -3.79 -51.74
CA TYR A 19 46.31 -4.57 -50.57
C TYR A 19 46.31 -3.79 -49.25
N GLY A 20 46.66 -2.50 -49.27
CA GLY A 20 46.66 -1.61 -48.10
C GLY A 20 45.30 -0.96 -47.79
N CYS A 21 44.20 -1.71 -47.87
CA CYS A 21 42.88 -1.22 -47.40
C CYS A 21 42.67 -1.62 -45.92
N GLY A 22 43.45 -1.04 -45.03
CA GLY A 22 43.15 -0.99 -43.60
C GLY A 22 42.59 0.39 -43.26
N PRO A 23 41.55 0.51 -42.42
CA PRO A 23 41.05 1.81 -42.00
C PRO A 23 42.19 2.61 -41.39
N SER A 24 42.31 3.87 -41.79
CA SER A 24 43.38 4.75 -41.31
C SER A 24 43.30 4.89 -39.78
N GLU A 25 44.42 5.15 -39.10
CA GLU A 25 44.43 5.30 -37.63
C GLU A 25 43.44 6.36 -37.11
N GLU A 26 43.10 7.36 -37.93
CA GLU A 26 42.08 8.35 -37.59
C GLU A 26 40.65 7.80 -37.65
N GLU A 27 40.36 6.90 -38.59
CA GLU A 27 39.05 6.25 -38.68
C GLU A 27 38.83 5.28 -37.52
N GLN A 28 39.88 4.56 -37.11
CA GLN A 28 39.83 3.69 -35.93
C GLN A 28 39.57 4.51 -34.65
N ARG A 29 40.30 5.61 -34.45
CA ARG A 29 40.09 6.51 -33.30
C ARG A 29 38.69 7.12 -33.27
N ARG A 30 38.17 7.57 -34.42
CA ARG A 30 36.80 8.10 -34.51
C ARG A 30 35.75 7.03 -34.20
N ALA A 31 35.95 5.79 -34.68
CA ALA A 31 35.06 4.68 -34.39
C ALA A 31 35.10 4.25 -32.91
N GLU A 32 36.26 4.33 -32.26
CA GLU A 32 36.39 4.06 -30.82
C GLU A 32 35.74 5.14 -29.97
N GLN A 33 35.94 6.42 -30.31
CA GLN A 33 35.27 7.54 -29.64
C GLN A 33 33.74 7.42 -29.77
N ALA A 34 33.23 7.18 -30.98
CA ALA A 34 31.80 6.99 -31.19
C ALA A 34 31.24 5.81 -30.37
N ARG A 35 32.02 4.73 -30.19
CA ARG A 35 31.64 3.61 -29.32
C ARG A 35 31.60 3.99 -27.84
N GLN A 36 32.59 4.75 -27.35
CA GLN A 36 32.63 5.24 -25.98
C GLN A 36 31.45 6.20 -25.70
N ASP A 37 31.19 7.13 -26.61
CA ASP A 37 30.07 8.07 -26.51
C ASP A 37 28.72 7.35 -26.50
N SER A 38 28.56 6.32 -27.35
CA SER A 38 27.36 5.50 -27.37
C SER A 38 27.16 4.72 -26.06
N LEU A 39 28.24 4.19 -25.48
CA LEU A 39 28.22 3.48 -24.19
C LEU A 39 27.81 4.41 -23.04
N GLU A 40 28.30 5.65 -23.05
CA GLU A 40 27.95 6.63 -22.03
C GLU A 40 26.49 7.05 -22.11
N GLN A 41 25.97 7.27 -23.33
CA GLN A 41 24.54 7.55 -23.54
C GLN A 41 23.65 6.42 -23.01
N VAL A 42 23.98 5.16 -23.31
CA VAL A 42 23.22 4.01 -22.81
C VAL A 42 23.27 3.94 -21.28
N ARG A 43 24.44 4.19 -20.67
CA ARG A 43 24.57 4.23 -19.22
C ARG A 43 23.69 5.34 -18.61
N GLN A 44 23.70 6.53 -19.18
CA GLN A 44 22.87 7.65 -18.72
C GLN A 44 21.37 7.30 -18.83
N GLN A 45 20.94 6.74 -19.95
CA GLN A 45 19.55 6.30 -20.15
C GLN A 45 19.14 5.22 -19.14
N GLN A 46 19.99 4.24 -18.87
CA GLN A 46 19.73 3.22 -17.86
C GLN A 46 19.59 3.82 -16.46
N LEU A 47 20.45 4.79 -16.11
CA LEU A 47 20.41 5.46 -14.82
C LEU A 47 19.11 6.27 -14.64
N GLU A 48 18.68 6.98 -15.68
CA GLU A 48 17.41 7.72 -15.67
C GLU A 48 16.21 6.78 -15.57
N GLN A 49 16.25 5.65 -16.29
CA GLN A 49 15.19 4.64 -16.24
C GLN A 49 15.08 4.03 -14.83
N GLN A 50 16.21 3.61 -14.24
CA GLN A 50 16.24 3.11 -12.86
C GLN A 50 15.72 4.14 -11.85
N ARG A 51 16.03 5.43 -12.05
CA ARG A 51 15.51 6.50 -11.21
C ARG A 51 13.99 6.62 -11.31
N ARG A 52 13.44 6.56 -12.53
CA ARG A 52 11.98 6.60 -12.76
C ARG A 52 11.30 5.39 -12.14
N ASP A 53 11.85 4.21 -12.33
CA ASP A 53 11.31 2.95 -11.79
C ASP A 53 11.34 2.96 -10.26
N SER A 54 12.41 3.46 -9.66
CA SER A 54 12.53 3.62 -8.20
C SER A 54 11.48 4.58 -7.65
N ILE A 55 11.26 5.73 -8.30
CA ILE A 55 10.23 6.70 -7.89
C ILE A 55 8.83 6.11 -8.05
N ALA A 56 8.56 5.41 -9.15
CA ALA A 56 7.27 4.77 -9.40
C ALA A 56 6.97 3.70 -8.35
N LYS A 57 7.96 2.87 -8.02
CA LYS A 57 7.86 1.87 -6.95
C LYS A 57 7.61 2.50 -5.59
N ALA A 58 8.39 3.52 -5.21
CA ALA A 58 8.20 4.20 -3.93
C ALA A 58 6.80 4.83 -3.78
N ARG A 59 6.25 5.39 -4.88
CA ARG A 59 4.86 5.88 -4.89
C ARG A 59 3.85 4.76 -4.75
N ALA A 60 4.02 3.66 -5.47
CA ALA A 60 3.13 2.51 -5.38
C ALA A 60 3.12 1.92 -3.97
N ASP A 61 4.29 1.76 -3.36
CA ASP A 61 4.44 1.26 -1.99
C ASP A 61 3.78 2.23 -0.99
N SER A 62 3.93 3.55 -1.16
CA SER A 62 3.29 4.56 -0.31
C SER A 62 1.76 4.56 -0.43
N LEU A 63 1.24 4.40 -1.65
CA LEU A 63 -0.20 4.29 -1.91
C LEU A 63 -0.79 3.01 -1.35
N ALA A 64 -0.05 1.89 -1.43
CA ALA A 64 -0.45 0.63 -0.84
C ALA A 64 -0.53 0.74 0.69
N ALA A 65 0.49 1.33 1.32
CA ALA A 65 0.50 1.55 2.77
C ALA A 65 -0.67 2.45 3.23
N GLN A 66 -0.94 3.56 2.51
CA GLN A 66 -2.10 4.42 2.82
C GLN A 66 -3.42 3.67 2.69
N LYS A 67 -3.56 2.82 1.67
CA LYS A 67 -4.78 2.04 1.45
C LYS A 67 -4.96 0.94 2.49
N GLU A 68 -3.86 0.34 2.95
CA GLU A 68 -3.87 -0.61 4.07
C GLU A 68 -4.30 0.11 5.36
N GLU A 69 -3.71 1.24 5.71
CA GLU A 69 -4.11 2.07 6.86
C GLU A 69 -5.58 2.50 6.79
N GLU A 70 -6.05 3.01 5.64
CA GLU A 70 -7.47 3.37 5.45
C GLU A 70 -8.43 2.18 5.56
N SER A 71 -7.99 0.98 5.17
CA SER A 71 -8.80 -0.24 5.26
C SER A 71 -8.85 -0.83 6.67
N GLU A 72 -7.84 -0.62 7.49
CA GLU A 72 -7.84 -1.01 8.90
C GLU A 72 -8.74 -0.09 9.75
N ASP A 73 -8.89 1.17 9.34
CA ASP A 73 -9.74 2.14 10.03
C ASP A 73 -11.22 2.11 9.58
N GLN A 74 -11.55 1.51 8.43
CA GLN A 74 -12.93 1.37 7.98
C GLN A 74 -13.62 0.16 8.61
N ILE A 75 -14.55 0.45 9.52
CA ILE A 75 -15.45 -0.54 10.11
C ILE A 75 -16.47 -1.01 9.04
N ASP A 76 -16.14 -2.04 8.26
CA ASP A 76 -17.10 -2.72 7.35
C ASP A 76 -18.02 -3.66 8.13
N VAL A 77 -18.72 -3.10 9.11
CA VAL A 77 -19.71 -3.82 9.89
C VAL A 77 -21.07 -3.35 9.43
N THR A 78 -21.75 -4.18 8.64
CA THR A 78 -23.12 -3.91 8.22
C THR A 78 -24.04 -3.97 9.43
N PHE A 79 -24.65 -2.84 9.75
CA PHE A 79 -25.64 -2.72 10.81
C PHE A 79 -27.03 -3.02 10.25
N ASP A 80 -27.78 -3.83 11.00
CA ASP A 80 -29.14 -4.23 10.68
C ASP A 80 -30.05 -3.72 11.81
N PRO A 81 -31.08 -2.90 11.54
CA PRO A 81 -32.02 -2.46 12.58
C PRO A 81 -32.60 -3.62 13.41
N ASP A 82 -32.77 -4.80 12.80
CA ASP A 82 -33.28 -6.03 13.40
C ASP A 82 -32.16 -7.02 13.79
N GLY A 83 -30.90 -6.58 13.74
CA GLY A 83 -29.74 -7.40 14.06
C GLY A 83 -29.79 -8.00 15.47
N ALA A 84 -29.60 -9.31 15.56
CA ALA A 84 -29.78 -10.08 16.79
C ALA A 84 -28.64 -9.90 17.82
N TYR A 85 -27.50 -9.32 17.43
CA TYR A 85 -26.30 -9.20 18.26
C TYR A 85 -25.86 -7.75 18.45
N ALA A 86 -25.27 -7.44 19.60
CA ALA A 86 -24.64 -6.16 19.87
C ALA A 86 -23.46 -6.33 20.82
N VAL A 87 -22.50 -5.42 20.75
CA VAL A 87 -21.34 -5.42 21.65
C VAL A 87 -21.59 -4.40 22.76
N GLN A 88 -21.75 -4.88 23.99
CA GLN A 88 -21.83 -4.03 25.17
C GLN A 88 -20.44 -3.57 25.57
N VAL A 89 -20.26 -2.27 25.77
CA VAL A 89 -18.98 -1.65 26.13
C VAL A 89 -18.98 -1.10 27.56
N GLU A 90 -20.12 -0.61 28.04
CA GLU A 90 -20.22 0.02 29.35
C GLU A 90 -21.60 -0.19 29.98
N ALA A 91 -21.70 -0.01 31.30
CA ALA A 91 -22.96 0.01 32.02
C ALA A 91 -22.93 1.06 33.13
N TRP A 92 -23.95 1.92 33.19
CA TRP A 92 -24.02 3.05 34.11
C TRP A 92 -25.31 3.03 34.92
N ARG A 93 -25.28 3.59 36.13
CA ARG A 93 -26.49 3.80 36.95
C ARG A 93 -27.29 5.04 36.55
N SER A 94 -26.70 5.95 35.77
CA SER A 94 -27.34 7.19 35.31
C SER A 94 -27.57 7.13 33.80
N GLU A 95 -28.81 7.37 33.39
CA GLU A 95 -29.23 7.45 31.98
C GLU A 95 -28.44 8.51 31.21
N ARG A 96 -28.46 9.75 31.70
CA ARG A 96 -27.71 10.88 31.14
C ARG A 96 -26.22 10.58 30.96
N LYS A 97 -25.63 9.81 31.88
CA LYS A 97 -24.22 9.39 31.76
C LYS A 97 -24.06 8.37 30.64
N ALA A 98 -24.93 7.38 30.53
CA ALA A 98 -24.91 6.41 29.44
C ALA A 98 -25.12 7.08 28.07
N GLU A 99 -26.04 8.03 27.96
CA GLU A 99 -26.27 8.82 26.74
C GLU A 99 -25.02 9.60 26.33
N SER A 100 -24.39 10.31 27.26
CA SER A 100 -23.12 11.01 26.98
C SER A 100 -22.00 10.06 26.52
N GLN A 101 -22.03 8.79 26.92
CA GLN A 101 -21.07 7.79 26.46
C GLN A 101 -21.42 7.27 25.07
N VAL A 102 -22.72 7.16 24.73
CA VAL A 102 -23.16 6.91 23.35
C VAL A 102 -22.63 7.99 22.42
N ASP A 103 -22.80 9.27 22.76
CA ASP A 103 -22.31 10.38 21.92
C ASP A 103 -20.79 10.28 21.66
N LYS A 104 -20.02 9.83 22.66
CA LYS A 104 -18.57 9.61 22.47
C LYS A 104 -18.28 8.50 21.47
N TRP A 105 -19.04 7.42 21.51
CA TRP A 105 -18.87 6.32 20.55
C TRP A 105 -19.34 6.71 19.15
N VAL A 106 -20.43 7.48 19.02
CA VAL A 106 -20.86 8.05 17.74
C VAL A 106 -19.78 8.94 17.14
N ASN A 107 -19.18 9.83 17.94
CA ASN A 107 -18.07 10.69 17.50
C ASN A 107 -16.79 9.91 17.12
N ARG A 108 -16.67 8.65 17.53
CA ARG A 108 -15.59 7.73 17.13
C ARG A 108 -15.94 6.90 15.89
N GLY A 109 -17.07 7.17 15.25
CA GLY A 109 -17.52 6.46 14.03
C GLY A 109 -18.51 5.33 14.29
N PHE A 110 -18.92 5.06 15.54
CA PHE A 110 -19.90 4.04 15.86
C PHE A 110 -21.32 4.63 15.90
N GLU A 111 -21.86 4.98 14.73
CA GLU A 111 -23.16 5.65 14.61
C GLU A 111 -24.34 4.86 15.22
N ASN A 112 -24.23 3.52 15.22
CA ASN A 112 -25.23 2.62 15.82
C ASN A 112 -24.95 2.31 17.30
N ALA A 113 -24.46 3.30 18.05
CA ALA A 113 -24.36 3.23 19.50
C ALA A 113 -25.72 3.55 20.14
N PHE A 114 -26.13 2.78 21.14
CA PHE A 114 -27.41 2.99 21.82
C PHE A 114 -27.39 2.53 23.28
N VAL A 115 -28.34 3.03 24.07
CA VAL A 115 -28.54 2.65 25.46
C VAL A 115 -29.69 1.66 25.58
N VAL A 116 -29.51 0.63 26.41
CA VAL A 116 -30.58 -0.28 26.84
C VAL A 116 -30.73 -0.21 28.36
N LYS A 117 -31.94 0.09 28.82
CA LYS A 117 -32.30 0.02 30.23
C LYS A 117 -32.52 -1.44 30.63
N HIS A 118 -31.91 -1.87 31.73
CA HIS A 118 -32.01 -3.22 32.25
C HIS A 118 -32.14 -3.21 33.77
N GLY A 119 -33.01 -4.06 34.32
CA GLY A 119 -33.23 -4.21 35.76
C GLY A 119 -34.63 -3.81 36.20
N ARG A 120 -34.82 -3.64 37.52
CA ARG A 120 -36.14 -3.35 38.12
C ARG A 120 -36.20 -1.91 38.60
N GLU A 121 -37.15 -1.16 38.07
CA GLU A 121 -37.37 0.23 38.47
C GLU A 121 -37.88 0.33 39.92
N GLU A 122 -38.73 -0.61 40.33
CA GLU A 122 -39.33 -0.65 41.66
C GLU A 122 -38.30 -0.74 42.79
N THR A 123 -37.17 -1.42 42.55
CA THR A 123 -36.09 -1.56 43.54
C THR A 123 -34.97 -0.54 43.34
N GLY A 124 -35.06 0.32 42.31
CA GLY A 124 -33.98 1.21 41.90
C GLY A 124 -32.76 0.49 41.31
N ASP A 125 -32.83 -0.83 41.10
CA ASP A 125 -31.74 -1.61 40.51
C ASP A 125 -31.76 -1.55 38.99
N VAL A 126 -31.65 -0.33 38.48
CA VAL A 126 -31.62 -0.03 37.05
C VAL A 126 -30.18 0.18 36.61
N TRP A 127 -29.86 -0.35 35.44
CA TRP A 127 -28.61 -0.16 34.72
C TRP A 127 -28.91 0.27 33.29
N PHE A 128 -28.15 1.24 32.81
CA PHE A 128 -28.17 1.74 31.45
C PHE A 128 -26.93 1.21 30.74
N ARG A 129 -27.12 0.19 29.92
CA ARG A 129 -26.06 -0.53 29.20
C ARG A 129 -25.83 0.15 27.86
N VAL A 130 -24.58 0.55 27.60
CA VAL A 130 -24.16 1.13 26.32
C VAL A 130 -23.75 -0.02 25.41
N ARG A 131 -24.42 -0.12 24.25
CA ARG A 131 -24.20 -1.17 23.25
C ARG A 131 -23.88 -0.53 21.89
N LEU A 132 -23.03 -1.19 21.13
CA LEU A 132 -22.64 -0.83 19.78
C LEU A 132 -23.16 -1.89 18.81
N GLY A 133 -23.83 -1.47 17.75
CA GLY A 133 -24.22 -2.33 16.63
C GLY A 133 -25.72 -2.56 16.50
N ARG A 134 -26.16 -3.82 16.63
CA ARG A 134 -27.29 -4.48 15.90
C ARG A 134 -26.76 -5.19 14.66
N LEU A 135 -26.09 -6.29 14.93
CA LEU A 135 -25.35 -7.09 14.00
C LEU A 135 -26.16 -8.33 13.68
N SER A 136 -26.21 -8.69 12.40
CA SER A 136 -26.95 -9.85 11.92
C SER A 136 -26.33 -11.18 12.38
N SER A 137 -25.01 -11.19 12.66
CA SER A 137 -24.28 -12.41 13.04
C SER A 137 -23.42 -12.23 14.28
N ARG A 138 -23.17 -13.36 14.97
CA ARG A 138 -22.23 -13.42 16.09
C ARG A 138 -20.79 -13.16 15.64
N GLN A 139 -20.43 -13.56 14.42
CA GLN A 139 -19.10 -13.35 13.86
C GLN A 139 -18.80 -11.85 13.72
N ALA A 140 -19.72 -11.08 13.13
CA ALA A 140 -19.58 -9.62 13.06
C ALA A 140 -19.44 -8.98 14.46
N ALA A 141 -20.13 -9.52 15.47
CA ALA A 141 -19.97 -9.07 16.85
C ALA A 141 -18.60 -9.41 17.45
N GLN A 142 -17.96 -10.51 17.02
CA GLN A 142 -16.60 -10.86 17.43
C GLN A 142 -15.56 -9.97 16.77
N GLU A 143 -15.72 -9.68 15.48
CA GLU A 143 -14.87 -8.76 14.71
C GLU A 143 -14.93 -7.35 15.33
N LEU A 144 -16.13 -6.81 15.55
CA LEU A 144 -16.31 -5.53 16.23
C LEU A 144 -15.68 -5.51 17.63
N ARG A 145 -15.85 -6.58 18.40
CA ARG A 145 -15.22 -6.70 19.73
C ARG A 145 -13.69 -6.70 19.65
N GLN A 146 -13.13 -7.39 18.66
CA GLN A 146 -11.69 -7.45 18.45
C GLN A 146 -11.11 -6.07 18.13
N GLN A 147 -11.79 -5.34 17.25
CA GLN A 147 -11.42 -3.99 16.86
C GLN A 147 -11.51 -3.01 18.04
N LEU A 148 -12.57 -3.08 18.85
CA LEU A 148 -12.71 -2.27 20.07
C LEU A 148 -11.57 -2.51 21.06
N ARG A 149 -11.07 -3.74 21.15
CA ARG A 149 -9.93 -4.08 21.99
C ARG A 149 -8.62 -3.54 21.42
N GLU A 150 -8.40 -3.67 20.12
CA GLU A 150 -7.16 -3.25 19.46
C GLU A 150 -7.01 -1.73 19.40
N GLN A 151 -8.08 -1.01 19.02
CA GLN A 151 -8.04 0.43 18.80
C GLN A 151 -8.26 1.25 20.08
N TYR A 152 -9.07 0.75 21.02
CA TYR A 152 -9.54 1.54 22.16
C TYR A 152 -9.25 0.93 23.53
N ASP A 153 -8.63 -0.26 23.58
CA ASP A 153 -8.43 -1.05 24.82
C ASP A 153 -9.72 -1.17 25.65
N ALA A 154 -10.87 -1.21 24.97
CA ALA A 154 -12.17 -1.14 25.61
C ALA A 154 -12.67 -2.55 25.99
N PRO A 155 -12.92 -2.84 27.27
CA PRO A 155 -13.53 -4.11 27.68
C PRO A 155 -14.94 -4.20 27.08
N SER A 156 -15.24 -5.35 26.49
CA SER A 156 -16.46 -5.50 25.71
C SER A 156 -17.03 -6.92 25.72
N TRP A 157 -18.35 -7.03 25.71
CA TRP A 157 -19.09 -8.29 25.81
C TRP A 157 -20.11 -8.40 24.69
N ILE A 158 -20.16 -9.56 24.02
CA ILE A 158 -21.19 -9.84 23.02
C ILE A 158 -22.49 -10.15 23.74
N SER A 159 -23.56 -9.47 23.35
CA SER A 159 -24.91 -9.60 23.89
C SER A 159 -25.92 -9.78 22.78
N THR A 160 -27.08 -10.36 23.08
CA THR A 160 -28.21 -10.40 22.15
C THR A 160 -29.08 -9.16 22.33
N THR A 161 -29.58 -8.62 21.23
CA THR A 161 -30.46 -7.43 21.23
C THR A 161 -31.85 -7.73 21.77
N SER A 162 -32.30 -8.99 21.73
CA SER A 162 -33.58 -9.47 22.28
C SER A 162 -33.61 -9.60 23.81
N GLY A 163 -32.48 -9.43 24.50
CA GLY A 163 -32.40 -9.47 25.97
C GLY A 163 -32.55 -8.08 26.58
N GLY A 164 -33.80 -7.65 26.75
CA GLY A 164 -34.22 -6.54 27.62
C GLY A 164 -34.39 -7.01 29.05
#